data_AF-A0A6S6W9N5-F1
#
_entry.id   AF-A0A6S6W9N5-F1
#
_cell.length_a   1.000
_cell.length_b   1.000
_cell.length_c   1.000
_cell.angle_alpha   90.00
_cell.angle_beta   90.00
_cell.angle_gamma   90.00
#
_symmetry.space_group_name_H-M   'P 1'
#
loop_
_entity.id
_entity.type
_entity.pdbx_description
1 polymer ?
#
loop_
_entity_poly.entity_id
_entity_poly.type
_entity_poly.pdbx_seq_one_letter_code
_entity_poly.pdbx_strand_id
1 'polypeptide(L)'
;MLQYSRGLSVVKTNIKAADVPSEYTSIAGDKEEKEIFNFAYEAALNRTGGDGNYRELDGSAGKSNMWPKEKGLQGFIAVIKECYSAVLDLARHLFRLFAFSFDLPEDYFGSMTTHLGGNARLIYFPPRKVLTSTTPGLEILNPSGQWHVASYIPDSLL
;
A
#
# COMPACT_ATOMS: atom_id res chain seq x y z
N MET A 1 44.50 -3.30 -6.82
CA MET A 1 43.54 -3.09 -7.93
C MET A 1 42.16 -3.43 -7.38
N LEU A 2 41.45 -2.43 -6.85
CA LEU A 2 40.17 -2.61 -6.16
C LEU A 2 39.04 -2.42 -7.18
N GLN A 3 38.27 -3.48 -7.44
CA GLN A 3 37.07 -3.41 -8.26
C GLN A 3 35.92 -2.82 -7.44
N TYR A 4 35.39 -1.72 -7.95
CA TYR A 4 34.27 -0.96 -7.42
C TYR A 4 32.97 -1.57 -7.96
N SER A 5 32.26 -2.38 -7.17
CA SER A 5 30.89 -2.80 -7.53
C SER A 5 29.88 -1.78 -6.99
N ARG A 6 29.35 -0.97 -7.90
CA ARG A 6 28.19 -0.12 -7.65
C ARG A 6 26.93 -0.99 -7.58
N GLY A 7 26.64 -1.50 -6.40
CA GLY A 7 25.26 -1.73 -5.98
C GLY A 7 24.97 -0.66 -4.93
N LEU A 8 23.95 0.19 -5.13
CA LEU A 8 23.35 0.88 -4.00
C LEU A 8 22.76 -0.20 -3.11
N SER A 9 23.54 -0.68 -2.16
CA SER A 9 23.03 -1.35 -0.98
C SER A 9 22.23 -0.30 -0.23
N VAL A 10 20.92 -0.24 -0.50
CA VAL A 10 19.99 0.21 0.53
C VAL A 10 20.22 -0.78 1.66
N VAL A 11 21.01 -0.33 2.62
CA VAL A 11 21.23 -0.97 3.90
C VAL A 11 19.86 -1.48 4.33
N LYS A 12 19.77 -2.78 4.69
CA LYS A 12 18.72 -3.27 5.59
C LYS A 12 18.89 -2.51 6.90
N THR A 13 18.54 -1.23 6.89
CA THR A 13 18.34 -0.46 8.09
C THR A 13 17.22 -1.22 8.77
N ASN A 14 17.49 -1.70 9.98
CA ASN A 14 16.55 -2.34 10.88
C ASN A 14 15.37 -1.39 11.17
N ILE A 15 14.59 -1.09 10.14
CA ILE A 15 13.24 -0.60 10.25
C ILE A 15 12.48 -1.89 10.49
N LYS A 16 11.95 -2.07 11.70
CA LYS A 16 10.90 -3.06 11.94
C LYS A 16 9.65 -2.62 11.16
N ALA A 17 9.75 -2.58 9.83
CA ALA A 17 8.58 -2.68 8.98
C ALA A 17 8.03 -4.07 9.30
N ALA A 18 6.74 -4.17 9.58
CA ALA A 18 6.11 -5.44 9.90
C ALA A 18 6.51 -6.49 8.84
N ASP A 19 7.49 -7.33 9.17
CA ASP A 19 7.89 -8.47 8.38
C ASP A 19 6.70 -9.41 8.45
N VAL A 20 5.83 -9.35 7.45
CA VAL A 20 4.80 -10.35 7.27
C VAL A 20 5.53 -11.60 6.80
N PRO A 21 5.56 -12.69 7.59
CA PRO A 21 6.23 -13.92 7.17
C PRO A 21 5.67 -14.36 5.81
N SER A 22 6.51 -14.89 4.92
CA SER A 22 6.09 -15.30 3.57
C SER A 22 4.92 -16.31 3.59
N GLU A 23 4.81 -17.06 4.68
CA GLU A 23 3.73 -18.01 5.01
C GLU A 23 2.33 -17.37 5.00
N TYR A 24 2.22 -16.06 5.25
CA TYR A 24 0.94 -15.31 5.16
C TYR A 24 0.65 -14.76 3.76
N THR A 25 1.58 -14.88 2.82
CA THR A 25 1.45 -14.30 1.47
C THR A 25 1.45 -15.33 0.35
N SER A 26 1.72 -16.60 0.65
CA SER A 26 1.76 -17.68 -0.35
C SER A 26 1.10 -18.93 0.19
N ILE A 27 -0.13 -19.22 -0.28
CA ILE A 27 -0.85 -20.46 0.03
C ILE A 27 -0.15 -21.68 -0.59
N ALA A 28 0.64 -21.46 -1.66
CA ALA A 28 1.31 -22.51 -2.42
C ALA A 28 2.68 -22.92 -1.87
N GLY A 29 3.19 -22.27 -0.82
CA GLY A 29 4.55 -22.50 -0.31
C GLY A 29 5.66 -21.91 -1.20
N ASP A 30 5.29 -21.23 -2.28
CA ASP A 30 6.23 -20.57 -3.17
C ASP A 30 6.85 -19.33 -2.51
N LYS A 31 8.15 -19.13 -2.74
CA LYS A 31 8.88 -17.95 -2.27
C LYS A 31 8.71 -16.82 -3.27
N GLU A 32 7.89 -15.84 -2.89
CA GLU A 32 7.77 -14.58 -3.61
C GLU A 32 8.97 -13.68 -3.30
N GLU A 33 9.67 -13.21 -4.33
CA GLU A 33 10.76 -12.23 -4.19
C GLU A 33 10.17 -10.83 -4.41
N LYS A 34 10.17 -10.01 -3.35
CA LYS A 34 9.67 -8.63 -3.38
C LYS A 34 10.34 -7.79 -2.31
N GLU A 35 10.44 -6.50 -2.56
CA GLU A 35 10.80 -5.47 -1.59
C GLU A 35 9.55 -4.63 -1.29
N ILE A 36 9.29 -4.34 -0.01
CA ILE A 36 8.08 -3.65 0.41
C ILE A 36 8.43 -2.49 1.33
N PHE A 37 7.83 -1.32 1.06
CA PHE A 37 7.73 -0.24 2.03
C PHE A 37 6.26 -0.12 2.50
N ASN A 38 6.02 -0.45 3.77
CA ASN A 38 4.69 -0.37 4.39
C ASN A 38 4.55 0.97 5.13
N PHE A 39 3.37 1.58 5.02
CA PHE A 39 2.98 2.71 5.84
C PHE A 39 1.48 2.65 6.16
N ALA A 40 1.09 3.14 7.32
CA ALA A 40 -0.26 3.24 7.83
C ALA A 40 -0.79 4.68 7.69
N TYR A 41 -2.07 4.84 8.03
CA TYR A 41 -2.71 6.14 8.08
C TYR A 41 -1.98 7.10 9.03
N GLU A 42 -1.75 8.32 8.56
CA GLU A 42 -1.42 9.47 9.39
C GLU A 42 -2.32 10.63 8.99
N ALA A 43 -2.82 11.40 9.96
CA ALA A 43 -3.62 12.60 9.69
C ALA A 43 -2.92 13.57 8.73
N ALA A 44 -1.58 13.63 8.78
CA ALA A 44 -0.78 14.49 7.90
C ALA A 44 -0.82 14.08 6.41
N LEU A 45 -1.17 12.82 6.10
CA LEU A 45 -1.35 12.31 4.75
C LEU A 45 -2.78 12.50 4.23
N ASN A 46 -3.72 12.86 5.10
CA ASN A 46 -5.11 13.08 4.75
C ASN A 46 -5.37 14.58 4.52
N ARG A 47 -5.92 14.96 3.36
CA ARG A 47 -6.25 16.37 3.04
C ARG A 47 -7.24 16.99 4.03
N THR A 48 -8.17 16.20 4.57
CA THR A 48 -9.13 16.69 5.56
C THR A 48 -8.56 16.70 6.99
N GLY A 49 -7.38 16.10 7.21
CA GLY A 49 -6.81 15.87 8.54
C GLY A 49 -7.51 14.78 9.36
N GLY A 50 -8.61 14.21 8.85
CA GLY A 50 -9.46 13.27 9.58
C GLY A 50 -10.29 13.96 10.67
N ASP A 51 -10.70 13.21 11.69
CA ASP A 51 -11.51 13.69 12.81
C ASP A 51 -10.70 13.96 14.09
N GLY A 52 -9.36 13.78 14.05
CA GLY A 52 -8.49 13.87 15.22
C GLY A 52 -8.60 12.69 16.20
N ASN A 53 -9.44 11.71 15.91
CA ASN A 53 -9.70 10.57 16.79
C ASN A 53 -8.92 9.31 16.42
N TYR A 54 -8.15 9.31 15.32
CA TYR A 54 -7.28 8.18 14.97
C TYR A 54 -6.36 7.81 16.14
N ARG A 55 -6.30 6.52 16.44
CA ARG A 55 -5.39 5.92 17.42
C ARG A 55 -4.75 4.68 16.81
N GLU A 56 -3.51 4.43 17.18
CA GLU A 56 -2.83 3.18 16.88
C GLU A 56 -3.46 2.02 17.68
N LEU A 57 -3.08 0.78 17.35
CA LEU A 57 -3.58 -0.43 18.03
C LEU A 57 -3.29 -0.44 19.55
N ASP A 58 -2.24 0.26 19.98
CA ASP A 58 -1.89 0.42 21.40
C ASP A 58 -2.60 1.60 22.08
N GLY A 59 -3.49 2.30 21.35
CA GLY A 59 -4.24 3.47 21.82
C GLY A 59 -3.48 4.80 21.76
N SER A 60 -2.22 4.82 21.31
CA SER A 60 -1.45 6.05 21.18
C SER A 60 -1.93 6.91 20.00
N ALA A 61 -1.81 8.24 20.14
CA ALA A 61 -2.16 9.22 19.09
C ALA A 61 -0.93 9.57 18.21
N GLY A 62 -0.01 8.63 18.03
CA GLY A 62 1.31 8.86 17.45
C GLY A 62 1.40 8.75 15.93
N LYS A 63 2.54 9.21 15.39
CA LYS A 63 2.99 8.88 14.03
C LYS A 63 3.90 7.66 14.13
N SER A 64 3.40 6.49 13.72
CA SER A 64 4.14 5.23 13.82
C SER A 64 4.95 4.89 12.57
N ASN A 65 4.71 5.58 11.45
CA ASN A 65 5.39 5.28 10.20
C ASN A 65 6.89 5.61 10.25
N MET A 66 7.66 4.71 9.66
CA MET A 66 9.11 4.80 9.60
C MET A 66 9.54 5.44 8.28
N TRP A 67 9.30 6.74 8.15
CA TRP A 67 9.65 7.49 6.94
C TRP A 67 11.17 7.60 6.73
N PRO A 68 11.66 7.50 5.48
CA PRO A 68 13.05 7.79 5.18
C PRO A 68 13.35 9.27 5.47
N LYS A 69 14.57 9.55 5.91
CA LYS A 69 15.03 10.93 6.11
C LYS A 69 15.15 11.63 4.78
N GLU A 70 14.76 12.91 4.71
CA GLU A 70 14.84 13.73 3.49
C GLU A 70 16.23 13.72 2.82
N LYS A 71 17.31 13.69 3.61
CA LYS A 71 18.69 13.58 3.08
C LYS A 71 18.93 12.29 2.27
N GLY A 72 18.25 11.20 2.61
CA GLY A 72 18.40 9.90 1.96
C GLY A 72 17.47 9.72 0.76
N LEU A 73 16.30 10.36 0.77
CA LEU A 73 15.31 10.26 -0.30
C LEU A 73 14.43 11.51 -0.34
N GLN A 74 14.95 12.56 -0.97
CA GLN A 74 14.32 13.88 -1.00
C GLN A 74 12.95 13.84 -1.68
N GLY A 75 11.94 14.43 -1.05
CA GLY A 75 10.61 14.57 -1.64
C GLY A 75 9.76 13.30 -1.62
N PHE A 76 10.27 12.18 -1.09
CA PHE A 76 9.54 10.92 -1.02
C PHE A 76 8.19 11.07 -0.31
N ILE A 77 8.19 11.67 0.87
CA ILE A 77 6.98 11.82 1.68
C ILE A 77 5.97 12.74 0.98
N ALA A 78 6.46 13.77 0.28
CA ALA A 78 5.60 14.70 -0.45
C ALA A 78 4.82 14.00 -1.57
N VAL A 79 5.50 13.18 -2.39
CA VAL A 79 4.88 12.40 -3.46
C VAL A 79 3.89 11.36 -2.90
N ILE A 80 4.29 10.67 -1.82
CA ILE A 80 3.40 9.69 -1.16
C ILE A 80 2.15 10.38 -0.62
N LYS A 81 2.29 11.54 0.03
CA LYS A 81 1.16 12.32 0.53
C LYS A 81 0.21 12.72 -0.60
N GLU A 82 0.73 13.19 -1.72
CA GLU A 82 -0.10 13.58 -2.87
C GLU A 82 -0.92 12.41 -3.40
N CYS A 83 -0.27 11.28 -3.69
CA CYS A 83 -0.92 10.07 -4.19
C CYS A 83 -1.91 9.49 -3.17
N TYR A 84 -1.46 9.26 -1.94
CA TYR A 84 -2.28 8.63 -0.90
C TYR A 84 -3.49 9.48 -0.51
N SER A 85 -3.34 10.81 -0.46
CA SER A 85 -4.50 11.69 -0.20
C SER A 85 -5.55 11.62 -1.30
N ALA A 86 -5.15 11.51 -2.56
CA ALA A 86 -6.08 11.32 -3.68
C ALA A 86 -6.80 9.96 -3.58
N VAL A 87 -6.09 8.90 -3.18
CA VAL A 87 -6.68 7.58 -2.92
C VAL A 87 -7.70 7.63 -1.78
N LEU A 88 -7.43 8.36 -0.70
CA LEU A 88 -8.37 8.52 0.40
C LEU A 88 -9.65 9.29 -0.04
N ASP A 89 -9.49 10.31 -0.87
CA ASP A 89 -10.63 11.05 -1.43
C ASP A 89 -11.49 10.16 -2.35
N LEU A 90 -10.83 9.37 -3.21
CA LEU A 90 -11.50 8.39 -4.06
C LEU A 90 -12.23 7.34 -3.22
N ALA A 91 -11.61 6.80 -2.17
CA ALA A 91 -12.23 5.82 -1.29
C ALA A 91 -13.51 6.36 -0.65
N ARG A 92 -13.50 7.60 -0.14
CA ARG A 92 -14.72 8.24 0.39
C ARG A 92 -15.80 8.41 -0.66
N HIS A 93 -15.41 8.74 -1.90
CA HIS A 93 -16.36 8.80 -3.00
C HIS A 93 -16.99 7.43 -3.30
N LEU A 94 -16.19 6.36 -3.34
CA LEU A 94 -16.68 4.98 -3.51
C LEU A 94 -17.66 4.58 -2.40
N PHE A 95 -17.38 4.92 -1.13
CA PHE A 95 -18.31 4.64 -0.03
C PHE A 95 -19.66 5.34 -0.20
N ARG A 96 -19.70 6.58 -0.71
CA ARG A 96 -20.96 7.27 -1.03
C ARG A 96 -21.71 6.56 -2.15
N LEU A 97 -21.00 6.09 -3.19
CA LEU A 97 -21.61 5.30 -4.27
C LEU A 97 -22.14 3.96 -3.77
N PHE A 98 -21.45 3.29 -2.85
CA PHE A 98 -21.95 2.08 -2.21
C PHE A 98 -23.21 2.35 -1.39
N ALA A 99 -23.22 3.39 -0.56
CA ALA A 99 -24.42 3.79 0.18
C ALA A 99 -25.61 4.01 -0.77
N PHE A 100 -25.37 4.74 -1.87
CA PHE A 100 -26.36 4.95 -2.91
C PHE A 100 -26.86 3.64 -3.54
N SER A 101 -25.97 2.69 -3.84
CA SER A 101 -26.36 1.39 -4.43
C SER A 101 -27.22 0.52 -3.50
N PHE A 102 -27.24 0.83 -2.21
CA PHE A 102 -28.06 0.17 -1.20
C PHE A 102 -29.30 0.99 -0.80
N ASP A 103 -29.63 2.05 -1.53
CA ASP A 103 -30.71 3.01 -1.19
C ASP A 103 -30.55 3.64 0.21
N LEU A 104 -29.29 3.84 0.64
CA LEU A 104 -28.95 4.51 1.90
C LEU A 104 -28.55 5.98 1.65
N PRO A 105 -28.66 6.85 2.67
CA PRO A 105 -28.09 8.20 2.60
C PRO A 105 -26.60 8.18 2.24
N GLU A 106 -26.14 9.09 1.38
CA GLU A 106 -24.74 9.09 0.92
C GLU A 106 -23.71 9.18 2.06
N ASP A 107 -24.08 9.81 3.18
CA ASP A 107 -23.26 9.97 4.37
C ASP A 107 -23.35 8.79 5.35
N TYR A 108 -24.04 7.71 5.00
CA TYR A 108 -24.24 6.54 5.85
C TYR A 108 -22.92 5.97 6.42
N PHE A 109 -21.87 5.91 5.58
CA PHE A 109 -20.53 5.47 6.01
C PHE A 109 -19.62 6.61 6.48
N GLY A 110 -20.11 7.85 6.57
CA GLY A 110 -19.30 9.04 6.86
C GLY A 110 -18.51 8.93 8.17
N SER A 111 -19.15 8.42 9.23
CA SER A 111 -18.51 8.21 10.54
C SER A 111 -17.43 7.12 10.52
N MET A 112 -17.49 6.18 9.56
CA MET A 112 -16.54 5.07 9.42
C MET A 112 -15.34 5.43 8.52
N THR A 113 -15.39 6.57 7.82
CA THR A 113 -14.41 6.95 6.79
C THR A 113 -13.61 8.21 7.16
N THR A 114 -13.69 8.65 8.41
CA THR A 114 -12.96 9.82 8.92
C THR A 114 -11.45 9.59 8.97
N HIS A 115 -11.04 8.37 9.32
CA HIS A 115 -9.66 7.89 9.32
C HIS A 115 -9.63 6.46 8.77
N LEU A 116 -9.63 6.34 7.44
CA LEU A 116 -9.55 5.05 6.75
C LEU A 116 -8.24 4.34 7.15
N GLY A 117 -8.31 3.48 8.18
CA GLY A 117 -7.18 2.83 8.86
C GLY A 117 -6.49 1.74 8.03
N GLY A 118 -6.37 1.93 6.72
CA GLY A 118 -5.73 1.01 5.81
C GLY A 118 -4.20 1.16 5.84
N ASN A 119 -3.51 0.03 5.86
CA ASN A 119 -2.08 -0.02 5.55
C ASN A 119 -1.87 0.02 4.04
N ALA A 120 -1.03 0.92 3.58
CA ALA A 120 -0.58 0.99 2.20
C ALA A 120 0.80 0.34 2.03
N ARG A 121 1.05 -0.17 0.83
CA ARG A 121 2.29 -0.88 0.49
C ARG A 121 2.80 -0.38 -0.85
N LEU A 122 4.07 0.04 -0.88
CA LEU A 122 4.82 0.18 -2.12
C LEU A 122 5.57 -1.13 -2.33
N ILE A 123 5.34 -1.79 -3.46
CA ILE A 123 5.88 -3.12 -3.71
C ILE A 123 6.75 -3.07 -4.96
N TYR A 124 8.00 -3.49 -4.82
CA TYR A 124 8.92 -3.66 -5.92
C TYR A 124 9.21 -5.14 -6.14
N PHE A 125 8.96 -5.62 -7.36
CA PHE A 125 9.27 -6.97 -7.78
C PHE A 125 10.56 -6.98 -8.60
N PRO A 126 11.68 -7.50 -8.07
CA PRO A 126 12.92 -7.56 -8.83
C PRO A 126 12.76 -8.49 -10.05
N PRO A 127 13.44 -8.19 -11.18
CA PRO A 127 13.42 -9.07 -12.34
C PRO A 127 13.96 -10.46 -12.00
N ARG A 128 13.21 -11.51 -12.33
CA ARG A 128 13.67 -12.90 -12.15
C ARG A 128 14.66 -13.27 -13.26
N LYS A 129 15.82 -13.84 -12.88
CA LYS A 129 16.86 -14.30 -13.82
C LYS A 129 16.43 -15.49 -14.68
N VAL A 130 15.42 -16.23 -14.25
CA VAL A 130 14.82 -17.35 -14.99
C VAL A 130 13.31 -17.16 -14.95
N LEU A 131 12.69 -16.92 -16.11
CA LEU A 131 11.24 -16.91 -16.26
C LEU A 131 10.78 -18.37 -16.36
N THR A 132 10.58 -19.04 -15.23
CA THR A 132 9.94 -20.37 -15.21
C THR A 132 8.42 -20.28 -15.29
N SER A 133 7.84 -19.10 -15.03
CA SER A 133 6.41 -18.82 -15.20
C SER A 133 6.18 -18.04 -16.49
N THR A 134 5.22 -18.50 -17.30
CA THR A 134 4.72 -17.79 -18.48
C THR A 134 3.64 -16.77 -18.15
N THR A 135 3.27 -16.63 -16.88
CA THR A 135 2.24 -15.70 -16.41
C THR A 135 2.89 -14.42 -15.84
N PRO A 136 2.86 -13.30 -16.57
CA PRO A 136 3.28 -12.01 -16.04
C PRO A 136 2.15 -11.32 -15.26
N GLY A 137 2.45 -10.81 -14.06
CA GLY A 137 1.64 -9.78 -13.41
C GLY A 137 0.58 -10.28 -12.42
N LEU A 138 -0.40 -9.42 -12.15
CA LEU A 138 -1.45 -9.62 -11.15
C LEU A 138 -2.57 -10.51 -11.70
N GLU A 139 -3.03 -11.47 -10.90
CA GLU A 139 -4.19 -12.29 -11.21
C GLU A 139 -5.24 -12.19 -10.10
N ILE A 140 -6.52 -12.19 -10.47
CA ILE A 140 -7.65 -12.17 -9.57
C ILE A 140 -8.44 -13.47 -9.73
N LEU A 141 -8.68 -14.16 -8.61
CA LEU A 141 -9.59 -15.29 -8.57
C LEU A 141 -11.03 -14.78 -8.55
N ASN A 142 -11.81 -15.11 -9.57
CA ASN A 142 -13.21 -14.73 -9.63
C ASN A 142 -14.11 -15.66 -8.77
N PRO A 143 -15.40 -15.31 -8.56
CA PRO A 143 -16.33 -16.17 -7.84
C PRO A 143 -16.61 -17.54 -8.47
N SER A 144 -16.33 -17.72 -9.78
CA SER A 144 -16.44 -19.01 -10.45
C SER A 144 -15.21 -19.90 -10.27
N GLY A 145 -14.21 -19.45 -9.51
CA GLY A 145 -12.96 -20.19 -9.27
C GLY A 145 -11.95 -20.13 -10.42
N GLN A 146 -12.14 -19.22 -11.38
CA GLN A 146 -11.22 -19.01 -12.50
C GLN A 146 -10.28 -17.83 -12.24
N TRP A 147 -9.00 -18.02 -12.53
CA TRP A 147 -8.01 -16.95 -12.51
C TRP A 147 -8.14 -16.05 -13.73
N HIS A 148 -8.21 -14.75 -13.49
CA HIS A 148 -8.21 -13.71 -14.52
C HIS A 148 -6.98 -12.82 -14.39
N VAL A 149 -6.25 -12.65 -15.49
CA VAL A 149 -5.11 -11.73 -15.56
C VAL A 149 -5.60 -10.28 -15.53
N ALA A 150 -5.20 -9.53 -14.52
CA ALA A 150 -5.44 -8.11 -14.40
C ALA A 150 -4.42 -7.35 -15.24
N SER A 151 -4.77 -7.14 -16.51
CA SER A 151 -3.90 -6.43 -17.46
C SER A 151 -3.72 -4.97 -17.06
N TYR A 152 -2.51 -4.43 -17.27
CA TYR A 152 -2.25 -3.01 -17.06
C TYR A 152 -3.04 -2.16 -18.06
N ILE A 153 -3.88 -1.27 -17.53
CA ILE A 153 -4.61 -0.27 -18.30
C ILE A 153 -4.09 1.11 -17.83
N PRO A 154 -3.48 1.92 -18.71
CA PRO A 154 -3.00 3.25 -18.36
C PRO A 154 -4.10 4.11 -17.72
N ASP A 155 -3.71 4.95 -16.78
CA ASP A 155 -4.58 5.91 -16.09
C ASP A 155 -5.79 5.30 -15.37
N SER A 156 -5.71 4.01 -15.02
CA SER A 156 -6.74 3.30 -14.26
C SER A 156 -6.24 2.82 -12.90
N LEU A 157 -7.18 2.65 -11.98
CA LEU A 157 -7.01 1.91 -10.73
C LEU A 157 -7.94 0.70 -10.77
N LEU A 158 -7.45 -0.42 -10.24
CA LEU A 158 -8.20 -1.65 -10.06
C LEU A 158 -8.85 -1.69 -8.68
#